data_AF-A0A4Q4X546-F1
#
_entry.id   AF-A0A4Q4X546-F1
#
_cell.length_a   1.000
_cell.length_b   1.000
_cell.length_c   1.000
_cell.angle_alpha   90.00
_cell.angle_beta   90.00
_cell.angle_gamma   90.00
#
_symmetry.space_group_name_H-M   'P 1'
#
loop_
_entity.id
_entity.type
_entity.pdbx_description
1 polymer ?
#
loop_
_entity_poly.entity_id
_entity_poly.type
_entity_poly.pdbx_seq_one_letter_code
_entity_poly.pdbx_strand_id
1 'polypeptide(L)'
;MEPIAVTGFAFELPHGAGDEPSFWDMLKNGKNTMTAWPESRANTGAFHQPGSAERNTLSPKGAHFLKQDPAAFDAPFFSLTSKEAMPMDPQQRLLLEISYRALENGELL
;
A
#
# COMPACT_ATOMS: atom_id res chain seq x y z
N MET A 1 18.16 7.63 27.96
CA MET A 1 17.83 6.81 26.78
C MET A 1 18.74 7.27 25.66
N GLU A 2 19.35 6.36 24.92
CA GLU A 2 20.16 6.74 23.75
C GLU A 2 19.25 7.11 22.57
N PRO A 3 19.63 8.10 21.74
CA PRO A 3 18.84 8.48 20.57
C PRO A 3 18.85 7.39 19.51
N ILE A 4 17.71 7.17 18.87
CA ILE A 4 17.57 6.22 17.74
C ILE A 4 17.54 7.02 16.44
N ALA A 5 18.37 6.64 15.48
CA ALA A 5 18.38 7.22 14.15
C ALA A 5 17.60 6.35 13.16
N VAL A 6 16.89 6.99 12.22
CA VAL A 6 16.35 6.32 11.04
C VAL A 6 17.44 6.32 9.97
N THR A 7 18.01 5.16 9.68
CA THR A 7 19.16 5.02 8.76
C THR A 7 18.76 4.65 7.34
N GLY A 8 17.53 4.20 7.12
CA GLY A 8 16.98 3.88 5.81
C GLY A 8 15.46 3.83 5.87
N PHE A 9 14.80 4.08 4.76
CA PHE A 9 13.36 4.05 4.65
C PHE A 9 12.90 3.66 3.24
N ALA A 10 11.70 3.11 3.17
CA ALA A 10 10.99 2.90 1.93
C ALA A 10 9.49 2.94 2.23
N PHE A 11 8.70 3.27 1.23
CA PHE A 11 7.25 3.32 1.35
C PHE A 11 6.62 3.04 -0.01
N GLU A 12 5.34 2.64 0.03
CA GLU A 12 4.47 2.60 -1.13
C GLU A 12 3.20 3.32 -0.71
N LEU A 13 2.90 4.43 -1.37
CA LEU A 13 1.79 5.30 -1.01
C LEU A 13 0.83 5.47 -2.20
N PRO A 14 -0.40 5.92 -1.93
CA PRO A 14 -1.40 6.19 -2.96
C PRO A 14 -0.89 7.12 -4.06
N HIS A 15 -1.48 7.02 -5.26
CA HIS A 15 -1.04 7.74 -6.46
C HIS A 15 0.37 7.37 -6.97
N GLY A 16 0.95 6.26 -6.51
CA GLY A 16 2.26 5.80 -6.96
C GLY A 16 3.40 6.60 -6.34
N ALA A 17 3.18 7.17 -5.16
CA ALA A 17 4.23 7.77 -4.37
C ALA A 17 5.08 6.66 -3.71
N GLY A 18 5.93 6.02 -4.51
CA GLY A 18 6.83 4.93 -4.10
C GLY A 18 8.30 5.35 -4.04
N ASP A 19 8.60 6.63 -4.30
CA ASP A 19 9.93 7.21 -4.26
C ASP A 19 9.94 8.58 -3.55
N GLU A 20 11.12 9.06 -3.16
CA GLU A 20 11.27 10.34 -2.47
C GLU A 20 10.72 11.54 -3.27
N PRO A 21 11.04 11.72 -4.57
CA PRO A 21 10.52 12.84 -5.34
C PRO A 21 8.99 12.91 -5.35
N SER A 22 8.33 11.79 -5.62
CA SER A 22 6.87 11.70 -5.70
C SER A 22 6.20 11.90 -4.34
N PHE A 23 6.79 11.37 -3.26
CA PHE A 23 6.33 11.60 -1.89
C PHE A 23 6.41 13.07 -1.49
N TRP A 24 7.56 13.71 -1.70
CA TRP A 24 7.72 15.12 -1.35
C TRP A 24 6.84 16.02 -2.19
N ASP A 25 6.66 15.72 -3.47
CA ASP A 25 5.75 16.44 -4.34
C ASP A 25 4.29 16.30 -3.89
N MET A 26 3.87 15.12 -3.43
CA MET A 26 2.54 14.89 -2.85
C MET A 26 2.33 15.74 -1.59
N LEU A 27 3.28 15.71 -0.65
CA LEU A 27 3.18 16.44 0.61
C LEU A 27 3.21 17.96 0.43
N LYS A 28 4.20 18.48 -0.30
CA LYS A 28 4.38 19.94 -0.50
C LYS A 28 3.17 20.58 -1.16
N ASN A 29 2.51 19.86 -2.07
CA ASN A 29 1.35 20.36 -2.79
C ASN A 29 0.00 19.97 -2.15
N GLY A 30 0.00 19.27 -1.01
CA GLY A 30 -1.22 18.84 -0.33
C GLY A 30 -2.16 18.03 -1.23
N LYS A 31 -1.61 17.16 -2.09
CA LYS A 31 -2.40 16.47 -3.11
C LYS A 31 -3.41 15.52 -2.47
N ASN A 32 -4.69 15.66 -2.84
CA ASN A 32 -5.70 14.66 -2.51
C ASN A 32 -5.54 13.45 -3.41
N THR A 33 -5.15 12.33 -2.83
CA THR A 33 -4.92 11.06 -3.54
C THR A 33 -6.10 10.10 -3.52
N MET A 34 -7.29 10.57 -3.10
CA MET A 34 -8.47 9.73 -3.01
C MET A 34 -8.98 9.36 -4.40
N THR A 35 -9.31 8.09 -4.59
CA THR A 35 -9.96 7.58 -5.80
C THR A 35 -11.22 6.81 -5.41
N ALA A 36 -12.05 6.51 -6.42
CA ALA A 36 -13.09 5.50 -6.24
C ALA A 36 -12.47 4.14 -5.87
N TRP A 37 -13.29 3.25 -5.30
CA TRP A 37 -12.89 1.87 -5.05
C TRP A 37 -12.54 1.18 -6.38
N PRO A 38 -11.36 0.53 -6.48
CA PRO A 38 -11.04 -0.27 -7.66
C PRO A 38 -12.03 -1.43 -7.80
N GLU A 39 -12.58 -1.63 -9.00
CA GLU A 39 -13.53 -2.73 -9.27
C GLU A 39 -12.91 -4.11 -8.98
N SER A 40 -11.59 -4.23 -9.12
CA SER A 40 -10.83 -5.44 -8.78
C SER A 40 -10.74 -5.74 -7.28
N ARG A 41 -11.10 -4.79 -6.40
CA ARG A 41 -10.97 -4.91 -4.94
C ARG A 41 -12.29 -5.22 -4.25
N ALA A 42 -13.37 -4.58 -4.67
CA ALA A 42 -14.68 -4.76 -4.05
C ALA A 42 -15.80 -4.30 -5.00
N ASN A 43 -16.90 -5.06 -5.00
CA ASN A 43 -18.16 -4.58 -5.57
C ASN A 43 -18.85 -3.64 -4.58
N THR A 44 -18.40 -2.38 -4.52
CA THR A 44 -18.96 -1.41 -3.58
C THR A 44 -20.37 -0.98 -3.93
N GLY A 45 -20.82 -1.18 -5.18
CA GLY A 45 -22.21 -0.95 -5.57
C GLY A 45 -23.21 -1.80 -4.79
N ALA A 46 -22.79 -2.98 -4.30
CA ALA A 46 -23.63 -3.85 -3.49
C ALA A 46 -23.84 -3.33 -2.05
N PHE A 47 -22.98 -2.42 -1.56
CA PHE A 47 -22.97 -1.99 -0.16
C PHE A 47 -23.11 -0.49 0.01
N HIS A 48 -22.90 0.31 -1.04
CA HIS A 48 -22.85 1.76 -0.92
C HIS A 48 -24.25 2.38 -0.82
N GLN A 49 -24.58 2.93 0.36
CA GLN A 49 -25.81 3.67 0.61
C GLN A 49 -25.52 5.02 1.28
N PRO A 50 -25.53 6.14 0.53
CA PRO A 50 -25.29 7.46 1.08
C PRO A 50 -26.29 7.85 2.18
N GLY A 51 -25.81 8.23 3.35
CA GLY A 51 -26.66 8.75 4.44
C GLY A 51 -27.49 7.70 5.17
N SER A 52 -27.28 6.41 4.90
CA SER A 52 -27.96 5.32 5.61
C SER A 52 -27.25 5.01 6.93
N ALA A 53 -28.03 4.90 8.01
CA ALA A 53 -27.57 4.35 9.29
C ALA A 53 -27.82 2.82 9.36
N GLU A 54 -28.20 2.19 8.26
CA GLU A 54 -28.46 0.76 8.21
C GLU A 54 -27.16 -0.04 8.34
N ARG A 55 -27.28 -1.19 9.04
CA ARG A 55 -26.17 -2.12 9.19
C ARG A 55 -25.80 -2.70 7.82
N ASN A 56 -24.52 -3.03 7.66
CA ASN A 56 -23.95 -3.63 6.44
C ASN A 56 -23.92 -2.70 5.21
N THR A 57 -23.92 -1.38 5.43
CA THR A 57 -23.76 -0.38 4.35
C THR A 57 -22.40 0.32 4.45
N LEU A 58 -21.91 0.80 3.30
CA LEU A 58 -20.71 1.62 3.19
C LEU A 58 -21.11 3.04 2.79
N SER A 59 -20.71 4.03 3.59
CA SER A 59 -20.88 5.45 3.28
C SER A 59 -19.76 6.05 2.41
N PRO A 60 -18.47 5.66 2.54
CA PRO A 60 -17.40 6.27 1.74
C PRO A 60 -17.48 5.91 0.25
N LYS A 61 -17.41 6.93 -0.60
CA LYS A 61 -17.36 6.80 -2.07
C LYS A 61 -15.99 6.36 -2.61
N GLY A 62 -14.97 6.39 -1.76
CA GLY A 62 -13.58 6.16 -2.14
C GLY A 62 -12.65 6.10 -0.95
N ALA A 63 -11.39 5.84 -1.24
CA ALA A 63 -10.29 5.84 -0.29
C ALA A 63 -8.97 6.13 -1.03
N HIS A 64 -7.85 6.01 -0.34
CA HIS A 64 -6.53 6.21 -0.93
C HIS A 64 -5.89 4.85 -1.19
N PHE A 65 -5.90 4.40 -2.44
CA PHE A 65 -5.42 3.07 -2.83
C PHE A 65 -4.01 3.13 -3.40
N LEU A 66 -3.23 2.09 -3.12
CA LEU A 66 -1.97 1.87 -3.81
C LEU A 66 -2.21 1.68 -5.30
N LYS A 67 -1.29 2.18 -6.13
CA LYS A 67 -1.36 2.03 -7.58
C LYS A 67 -0.98 0.61 -8.01
N GLN A 68 -0.03 0.01 -7.31
CA GLN A 68 0.38 -1.37 -7.59
C GLN A 68 -0.75 -2.35 -7.30
N ASP A 69 -0.73 -3.51 -7.95
CA ASP A 69 -1.59 -4.62 -7.57
C ASP A 69 -1.02 -5.34 -6.33
N PRO A 70 -1.69 -5.30 -5.16
CA PRO A 70 -1.39 -6.13 -4.00
C PRO A 70 -1.38 -7.65 -4.24
N ALA A 71 -1.87 -8.15 -5.39
CA ALA A 71 -1.66 -9.54 -5.75
C ALA A 71 -0.26 -9.81 -6.34
N ALA A 72 0.39 -8.79 -6.91
CA ALA A 72 1.76 -8.89 -7.44
C ALA A 72 2.77 -9.02 -6.28
N PHE A 73 3.74 -9.91 -6.46
CA PHE A 73 4.79 -10.18 -5.49
C PHE A 73 5.92 -11.00 -6.14
N ASP A 74 7.18 -10.61 -5.93
CA ASP A 74 8.33 -11.37 -6.43
C ASP A 74 8.70 -12.53 -5.48
N ALA A 75 7.94 -13.62 -5.55
CA ALA A 75 8.14 -14.76 -4.65
C ALA A 75 9.55 -15.40 -4.74
N PRO A 76 10.12 -15.65 -5.95
CA PRO A 76 11.47 -16.21 -6.06
C PRO A 76 12.55 -15.35 -5.41
N PHE A 77 12.42 -14.02 -5.46
CA PHE A 77 13.34 -13.10 -4.78
C PHE A 77 13.41 -13.37 -3.27
N PHE A 78 12.27 -13.65 -2.64
CA PHE A 78 12.17 -14.01 -1.22
C PHE A 78 12.31 -15.51 -0.94
N SER A 79 12.82 -16.29 -1.90
CA SER A 79 12.97 -17.76 -1.79
C SER A 79 11.67 -18.50 -1.49
N LEU A 80 10.54 -17.96 -1.97
CA LEU A 80 9.21 -18.55 -1.84
C LEU A 80 8.73 -19.14 -3.17
N THR A 81 8.02 -20.25 -3.11
CA THR A 81 7.31 -20.79 -4.26
C THR A 81 5.98 -20.06 -4.47
N SER A 82 5.41 -20.13 -5.68
CA SER A 82 4.08 -19.57 -5.94
C SER A 82 2.99 -20.17 -5.05
N LYS A 83 3.13 -21.45 -4.65
CA LYS A 83 2.16 -22.14 -3.77
C LYS A 83 2.19 -21.61 -2.34
N GLU A 84 3.36 -21.19 -1.86
CA GLU A 84 3.52 -20.59 -0.54
C GLU A 84 3.10 -19.12 -0.55
N ALA A 85 3.43 -18.39 -1.62
CA ALA A 85 3.13 -16.97 -1.72
C ALA A 85 1.64 -16.66 -1.99
N MET A 86 0.94 -17.52 -2.73
CA MET A 86 -0.47 -17.31 -3.09
C MET A 86 -1.41 -17.11 -1.89
N PRO A 87 -1.35 -17.93 -0.82
CA PRO A 87 -2.20 -17.75 0.37
C PRO A 87 -1.69 -16.68 1.34
N MET A 88 -0.52 -16.07 1.11
CA MET A 88 0.00 -15.03 2.01
C MET A 88 -0.85 -13.77 1.96
N ASP A 89 -1.03 -13.16 3.14
CA ASP A 89 -1.64 -11.84 3.26
C ASP A 89 -0.85 -10.85 2.37
N PRO A 90 -1.52 -10.13 1.44
CA PRO A 90 -0.90 -9.07 0.64
C PRO A 90 -0.08 -8.07 1.46
N GLN A 91 -0.48 -7.78 2.71
CA GLN A 91 0.25 -6.87 3.60
C GLN A 91 1.60 -7.43 4.02
N GLN A 92 1.71 -8.74 4.23
CA GLN A 92 2.98 -9.38 4.56
C GLN A 92 3.91 -9.37 3.35
N ARG A 93 3.38 -9.66 2.15
CA ARG A 93 4.13 -9.61 0.90
C ARG A 93 4.66 -8.21 0.61
N LEU A 94 3.82 -7.18 0.77
CA LEU A 94 4.23 -5.80 0.66
C LEU A 94 5.28 -5.42 1.71
N LEU A 95 5.12 -5.87 2.95
CA LEU A 95 6.08 -5.59 4.01
C LEU A 95 7.47 -6.17 3.70
N LEU A 96 7.55 -7.37 3.12
CA LEU A 96 8.81 -7.97 2.69
C LEU A 96 9.54 -7.10 1.65
N GLU A 97 8.82 -6.66 0.62
CA GLU A 97 9.35 -5.77 -0.43
C GLU A 97 9.79 -4.41 0.11
N ILE A 98 8.98 -3.79 0.98
CA ILE A 98 9.30 -2.49 1.59
C ILE A 98 10.50 -2.61 2.53
N SER A 99 10.58 -3.69 3.32
CA SER A 99 11.67 -3.90 4.25
C SER A 99 13.00 -4.07 3.51
N TYR A 100 13.00 -4.82 2.41
CA TYR A 100 14.16 -4.95 1.56
C TYR A 100 14.61 -3.59 0.99
N ARG A 101 13.69 -2.83 0.37
CA ARG A 101 13.99 -1.49 -0.16
C ARG A 101 14.50 -0.52 0.90
N ALA A 102 13.99 -0.59 2.13
CA ALA A 102 14.44 0.26 3.23
C ALA A 102 15.88 -0.06 3.66
N LEU A 103 16.25 -1.34 3.65
CA LEU A 103 17.63 -1.77 3.92
C LEU A 103 18.59 -1.35 2.79
N GLU A 104 18.16 -1.45 1.52
CA GLU A 104 18.94 -0.94 0.38
C GLU A 104 19.14 0.57 0.46
N ASN A 105 18.08 1.33 0.76
CA ASN A 105 18.16 2.78 0.93
C ASN A 105 19.12 3.19 2.07
N GLY A 106 19.18 2.40 3.14
CA GLY A 106 20.11 2.61 4.23
C GLY A 106 21.53 2.10 3.99
N GLU A 107 21.84 1.59 2.80
CA GLU A 107 23.13 1.00 2.43
C GLU A 107 23.54 -0.17 3.36
N LEU A 108 22.56 -0.98 3.77
CA LEU A 108 22.75 -2.12 4.68
C LEU A 108 22.77 -3.49 3.97
N LEU A 109 22.71 -3.50 2.64
CA LEU A 109 22.70 -4.70 1.79
C LEU A 109 23.77 -4.63 0.70
#